data_AF-A0A429JYZ4-F1
#
_entry.id   AF-A0A429JYZ4-F1
#
_cell.length_a   1.000
_cell.length_b   1.000
_cell.length_c   1.000
_cell.angle_alpha   90.00
_cell.angle_beta   90.00
_cell.angle_gamma   90.00
#
_symmetry.space_group_name_H-M   'P 1'
#
loop_
_entity.id
_entity.type
_entity.pdbx_description
1 polymer ?
#
loop_
_entity_poly.entity_id
_entity_poly.type
_entity_poly.pdbx_seq_one_letter_code
_entity_poly.pdbx_strand_id
1 'polypeptide(L)'
;MNTISATLLYEHPIEGCIKDANGNLKPFPILAIDNIPLNIWMHQNARIIDNMNDLVPAQGWLYDHDSELALSNAWKLLKPEAYENVAISTVVPILICPDDLDLTCSVIMVEQIVSADQVVWTRFGYAFNHIHDVVTSVVWETSPSAPYLSFPLSEFEKAYNDLKDLDKKWNENFI
;
A
#
# COMPACT_ATOMS: atom_id res chain seq x y z
N MET A 1 7.03 6.97 17.56
CA MET A 1 6.54 5.74 16.90
C MET A 1 5.15 6.05 16.40
N ASN A 2 4.92 5.75 15.13
CA ASN A 2 3.60 5.86 14.52
C ASN A 2 2.84 4.56 14.78
N THR A 3 1.52 4.62 14.70
CA THR A 3 0.67 3.43 14.74
C THR A 3 0.31 3.01 13.32
N ILE A 4 0.20 1.69 13.10
CA ILE A 4 -0.29 1.13 11.84
C ILE A 4 -1.44 0.15 12.11
N SER A 5 -2.46 0.21 11.27
CA SER A 5 -3.61 -0.70 11.34
C SER A 5 -4.18 -0.95 9.94
N ALA A 6 -5.07 -1.93 9.81
CA ALA A 6 -5.93 -2.07 8.64
C ALA A 6 -7.33 -1.53 8.95
N THR A 7 -7.97 -0.88 7.97
CA THR A 7 -9.32 -0.32 8.07
C THR A 7 -10.04 -0.43 6.72
N LEU A 8 -11.32 -0.03 6.68
CA LEU A 8 -12.07 0.14 5.44
C LEU A 8 -12.12 1.62 5.07
N LEU A 9 -11.88 1.95 3.79
CA LEU A 9 -12.03 3.30 3.26
C LEU A 9 -13.47 3.52 2.79
N TYR A 10 -14.17 4.43 3.46
CA TYR A 10 -15.58 4.76 3.17
C TYR A 10 -15.74 5.96 2.25
N GLU A 11 -14.69 6.76 2.09
CA GLU A 11 -14.71 8.00 1.30
C GLU A 11 -13.55 7.97 0.31
N HIS A 12 -13.88 8.13 -0.96
CA HIS A 12 -12.91 8.17 -2.04
C HIS A 12 -13.38 9.20 -3.09
N PRO A 13 -12.50 10.06 -3.63
CA PRO A 13 -12.90 11.08 -4.61
C PRO A 13 -13.51 10.50 -5.88
N ILE A 14 -13.06 9.30 -6.27
CA ILE A 14 -13.65 8.52 -7.36
C ILE A 14 -14.71 7.59 -6.77
N GLU A 15 -15.99 7.92 -7.00
CA GLU A 15 -17.12 7.16 -6.43
C GLU A 15 -17.10 5.67 -6.80
N GLY A 16 -16.65 5.34 -8.01
CA GLY A 16 -16.57 3.97 -8.51
C GLY A 16 -15.66 3.06 -7.69
N CYS A 17 -14.71 3.61 -6.93
CA CYS A 17 -13.84 2.81 -6.05
C CYS A 17 -14.56 2.33 -4.79
N ILE A 18 -15.60 3.05 -4.34
CA ILE A 18 -16.32 2.78 -3.09
C ILE A 18 -17.80 2.42 -3.32
N LYS A 19 -18.22 2.20 -4.56
CA LYS A 19 -19.59 1.79 -4.90
C LYS A 19 -19.57 0.55 -5.77
N ASP A 20 -20.51 -0.37 -5.52
CA ASP A 20 -20.74 -1.50 -6.42
C ASP A 20 -21.47 -1.09 -7.71
N ALA A 21 -21.68 -2.04 -8.62
CA ALA A 21 -22.41 -1.80 -9.88
C ALA A 21 -23.87 -1.34 -9.70
N ASN A 22 -24.45 -1.52 -8.51
CA ASN A 22 -25.79 -1.06 -8.15
C ASN A 22 -25.79 0.30 -7.42
N GLY A 23 -24.61 0.90 -7.23
CA GLY A 23 -24.43 2.16 -6.51
C GLY A 23 -24.45 2.04 -4.98
N ASN A 24 -24.46 0.83 -4.42
CA ASN A 24 -24.37 0.63 -2.97
C ASN A 24 -22.94 0.86 -2.50
N LEU A 25 -22.80 1.42 -1.29
CA LEU A 25 -21.49 1.64 -0.68
C LEU A 25 -20.76 0.30 -0.46
N LYS A 26 -19.57 0.19 -1.03
CA LYS A 26 -18.65 -0.95 -0.94
C LYS A 26 -17.26 -0.44 -0.54
N PRO A 27 -17.05 -0.09 0.74
CA PRO A 27 -15.77 0.43 1.20
C PRO A 27 -14.70 -0.66 1.08
N PHE A 28 -13.46 -0.30 0.77
CA PHE A 28 -12.40 -1.28 0.51
C PHE A 28 -11.31 -1.26 1.59
N PRO A 29 -10.60 -2.38 1.82
CA PRO A 29 -9.55 -2.47 2.83
C PRO A 29 -8.33 -1.64 2.46
N ILE A 30 -7.75 -0.95 3.44
CA ILE A 30 -6.53 -0.16 3.29
C ILE A 30 -5.75 -0.12 4.61
N LEU A 31 -4.43 0.06 4.55
CA LEU A 31 -3.65 0.42 5.72
C LEU A 31 -4.00 1.83 6.21
N ALA A 32 -3.83 2.09 7.49
CA ALA A 32 -3.94 3.40 8.09
C ALA A 32 -2.72 3.69 8.97
N ILE A 33 -2.24 4.92 8.90
CA ILE A 33 -1.18 5.46 9.77
C ILE A 33 -1.84 6.44 10.73
N ASP A 34 -1.66 6.24 12.03
CA ASP A 34 -2.25 7.11 13.05
C ASP A 34 -3.78 7.28 12.90
N ASN A 35 -4.45 6.18 12.51
CA ASN A 35 -5.88 6.07 12.19
C ASN A 35 -6.34 6.86 10.94
N ILE A 36 -5.41 7.35 10.12
CA ILE A 36 -5.70 8.02 8.85
C ILE A 36 -5.43 7.02 7.71
N PRO A 37 -6.41 6.73 6.83
CA PRO A 37 -6.20 5.86 5.67
C PRO A 37 -5.00 6.28 4.82
N LEU A 38 -4.25 5.31 4.31
CA LEU A 38 -2.92 5.53 3.73
C LEU A 38 -2.92 6.54 2.58
N ASN A 39 -3.88 6.46 1.65
CA ASN A 39 -4.02 7.41 0.54
C ASN A 39 -4.20 8.86 1.02
N ILE A 40 -5.05 9.06 2.04
CA ILE A 40 -5.30 10.37 2.66
C ILE A 40 -4.05 10.83 3.42
N TRP A 41 -3.43 9.95 4.20
CA TRP A 41 -2.22 10.28 4.94
C TRP A 41 -1.08 10.70 4.01
N MET A 42 -0.88 9.97 2.90
CA MET A 42 0.13 10.26 1.89
C MET A 42 -0.11 11.62 1.24
N HIS A 43 -1.36 11.92 0.86
CA HIS A 43 -1.76 13.22 0.32
C HIS A 43 -1.41 14.39 1.27
N GLN A 44 -1.63 14.19 2.57
CA GLN A 44 -1.37 15.22 3.58
C GLN A 44 0.12 15.39 3.90
N ASN A 45 0.91 14.31 3.89
CA ASN A 45 2.23 14.30 4.53
C ASN A 45 3.42 14.06 3.58
N ALA A 46 3.24 13.37 2.45
CA ALA A 46 4.37 12.95 1.60
C ALA A 46 4.51 13.75 0.30
N ARG A 47 3.43 14.35 -0.22
CA ARG A 47 3.37 15.18 -1.45
C ARG A 47 4.27 14.74 -2.63
N ILE A 48 4.32 13.43 -2.90
CA ILE A 48 5.19 12.83 -3.93
C ILE A 48 4.68 13.11 -5.33
N ILE A 49 3.38 12.92 -5.53
CA ILE A 49 2.63 13.24 -6.75
C ILE A 49 1.34 13.96 -6.36
N ASP A 50 0.72 14.62 -7.32
CA ASP A 50 -0.58 15.25 -7.12
C ASP A 50 -1.68 14.19 -6.87
N ASN A 51 -2.71 14.56 -6.10
CA ASN A 51 -3.93 13.77 -5.88
C ASN A 51 -3.74 12.32 -5.38
N MET A 52 -2.77 12.07 -4.50
CA MET A 52 -2.57 10.73 -3.89
C MET A 52 -3.78 10.17 -3.13
N ASN A 53 -4.77 11.00 -2.78
CA ASN A 53 -6.02 10.58 -2.18
C ASN A 53 -6.93 9.79 -3.14
N ASP A 54 -6.67 9.84 -4.45
CA ASP A 54 -7.39 9.09 -5.48
C ASP A 54 -6.84 7.67 -5.67
N LEU A 55 -5.75 7.31 -4.99
CA LEU A 55 -5.10 6.01 -5.16
C LEU A 55 -5.70 4.93 -4.28
N VAL A 56 -5.63 3.70 -4.76
CA VAL A 56 -6.09 2.48 -4.08
C VAL A 56 -4.89 1.64 -3.64
N PRO A 57 -5.02 0.79 -2.60
CA PRO A 57 -3.90 -0.01 -2.11
C PRO A 57 -3.44 -1.03 -3.15
N ALA A 58 -2.14 -1.10 -3.40
CA ALA A 58 -1.55 -2.09 -4.30
C ALA A 58 -1.95 -3.52 -3.89
N GLN A 59 -2.02 -3.78 -2.57
CA GLN A 59 -2.52 -5.02 -2.00
C GLN A 59 -4.04 -5.06 -2.09
N GLY A 60 -4.57 -6.01 -2.86
CA GLY A 60 -6.00 -6.23 -3.08
C GLY A 60 -6.53 -5.64 -4.39
N TRP A 61 -5.83 -4.65 -4.97
CA TRP A 61 -6.26 -4.00 -6.22
C TRP A 61 -5.32 -4.24 -7.40
N LEU A 62 -4.07 -4.63 -7.19
CA LEU A 62 -3.20 -4.98 -8.31
C LEU A 62 -3.80 -6.14 -9.09
N TYR A 63 -4.12 -5.88 -10.35
CA TYR A 63 -4.63 -6.83 -11.31
C TYR A 63 -3.56 -7.04 -12.38
N ASP A 64 -3.42 -8.29 -12.81
CA ASP A 64 -2.65 -8.61 -14.02
C ASP A 64 -3.56 -9.41 -14.96
N HIS A 65 -3.67 -8.94 -16.19
CA HIS A 65 -4.48 -9.52 -17.25
C HIS A 65 -4.02 -10.93 -17.63
N ASP A 66 -2.75 -11.26 -17.39
CA ASP A 66 -2.12 -12.52 -17.80
C ASP A 66 -1.90 -13.50 -16.63
N SER A 67 -1.91 -13.05 -15.35
CA SER A 67 -1.71 -13.93 -14.18
C SER A 67 -2.07 -13.31 -12.80
N GLU A 68 -2.17 -14.15 -11.76
CA GLU A 68 -2.30 -13.71 -10.35
C GLU A 68 -0.94 -13.30 -9.70
N LEU A 69 0.14 -13.21 -10.49
CA LEU A 69 1.49 -13.03 -9.96
C LEU A 69 1.71 -11.63 -9.40
N ALA A 70 1.20 -10.58 -10.05
CA ALA A 70 1.32 -9.20 -9.60
C ALA A 70 0.78 -9.01 -8.18
N LEU A 71 -0.46 -9.45 -7.95
CA LEU A 71 -1.10 -9.39 -6.64
C LEU A 71 -0.35 -10.22 -5.60
N SER A 72 0.05 -11.44 -5.97
CA SER A 72 0.85 -12.31 -5.09
C SER A 72 2.16 -11.64 -4.67
N ASN A 73 2.84 -10.96 -5.60
CA ASN A 73 4.09 -10.26 -5.35
C ASN A 73 3.87 -9.05 -4.44
N ALA A 74 2.83 -8.25 -4.64
CA ALA A 74 2.52 -7.11 -3.78
C ALA A 74 2.30 -7.51 -2.32
N TRP A 75 1.62 -8.64 -2.08
CA TRP A 75 1.42 -9.20 -0.75
C TRP A 75 2.70 -9.79 -0.13
N LYS A 76 3.59 -10.36 -0.95
CA LYS A 76 4.89 -10.88 -0.49
C LYS A 76 5.83 -9.73 -0.12
N LEU A 77 5.89 -8.69 -0.95
CA LEU A 77 6.74 -7.51 -0.72
C LEU A 77 6.32 -6.74 0.53
N LEU A 78 5.02 -6.61 0.80
CA LEU A 78 4.54 -5.91 2.01
C LEU A 78 4.83 -6.70 3.30
N LYS A 79 4.85 -8.04 3.22
CA LYS A 79 5.04 -8.89 4.41
C LYS A 79 6.37 -8.53 5.09
N PRO A 80 6.38 -8.23 6.39
CA PRO A 80 7.64 -8.01 7.07
C PRO A 80 8.42 -9.33 7.15
N GLU A 81 9.62 -9.36 6.57
CA GLU A 81 10.54 -10.49 6.65
C GLU A 81 11.72 -10.14 7.56
N ALA A 82 11.80 -10.78 8.72
CA ALA A 82 12.95 -10.68 9.61
C ALA A 82 13.92 -11.85 9.35
N TYR A 83 15.22 -11.55 9.28
CA TYR A 83 16.26 -12.57 9.11
C TYR A 83 17.32 -12.43 10.19
N GLU A 84 17.33 -13.39 11.11
CA GLU A 84 18.24 -13.41 12.26
C GLU A 84 18.27 -12.05 13.00
N ASN A 85 19.44 -11.43 13.10
CA ASN A 85 19.64 -10.10 13.70
C ASN A 85 20.03 -9.04 12.65
N VAL A 86 19.76 -9.29 11.37
CA VAL A 86 20.13 -8.39 10.27
C VAL A 86 18.88 -7.68 9.77
N ALA A 87 19.01 -6.38 9.54
CA ALA A 87 17.95 -5.60 8.94
C ALA A 87 17.88 -5.87 7.42
N ILE A 88 16.67 -6.17 6.92
CA ILE A 88 16.42 -6.36 5.49
C ILE A 88 15.70 -5.14 4.94
N SER A 89 16.18 -4.61 3.80
CA SER A 89 15.48 -3.58 3.05
C SER A 89 14.72 -4.20 1.88
N THR A 90 13.46 -3.80 1.68
CA THR A 90 12.60 -4.21 0.58
C THR A 90 11.86 -2.99 0.04
N VAL A 91 11.75 -2.88 -1.28
CA VAL A 91 10.98 -1.80 -1.93
C VAL A 91 9.57 -2.30 -2.21
N VAL A 92 8.57 -1.61 -1.67
CA VAL A 92 7.19 -2.10 -1.59
C VAL A 92 6.24 -1.12 -2.30
N PRO A 93 5.44 -1.57 -3.28
CA PRO A 93 4.33 -0.78 -3.79
C PRO A 93 3.22 -0.73 -2.74
N ILE A 94 2.73 0.47 -2.41
CA ILE A 94 1.72 0.66 -1.36
C ILE A 94 0.42 1.27 -1.87
N LEU A 95 0.46 2.05 -2.94
CA LEU A 95 -0.71 2.64 -3.59
C LEU A 95 -0.54 2.61 -5.10
N ILE A 96 -1.62 2.41 -5.85
CA ILE A 96 -1.66 2.38 -7.31
C ILE A 96 -2.83 3.23 -7.84
N CYS A 97 -2.75 3.56 -9.13
CA CYS A 97 -3.85 4.20 -9.84
C CYS A 97 -5.07 3.25 -9.94
N PRO A 98 -6.29 3.73 -9.63
CA PRO A 98 -7.50 2.92 -9.76
C PRO A 98 -7.98 2.70 -11.20
N ASP A 99 -7.46 3.44 -12.18
CA ASP A 99 -7.91 3.35 -13.58
C ASP A 99 -7.38 2.09 -14.28
N ASP A 100 -6.08 1.82 -14.16
CA ASP A 100 -5.40 0.71 -14.85
C ASP A 100 -5.19 -0.51 -13.94
N LEU A 101 -5.18 -0.32 -12.62
CA LEU A 101 -4.96 -1.37 -11.61
C LEU A 101 -3.66 -2.18 -11.79
N ASP A 102 -2.67 -1.61 -12.47
CA ASP A 102 -1.38 -2.23 -12.74
C ASP A 102 -0.20 -1.34 -12.28
N LEU A 103 1.02 -1.66 -12.72
CA LEU A 103 2.23 -0.91 -12.39
C LEU A 103 2.67 0.11 -13.46
N THR A 104 1.82 0.37 -14.47
CA THR A 104 2.15 1.23 -15.61
C THR A 104 1.83 2.69 -15.35
N CYS A 105 0.83 2.96 -14.53
CA CYS A 105 0.38 4.31 -14.16
C CYS A 105 1.08 4.82 -12.88
N SER A 106 0.36 5.57 -12.05
CA SER A 106 0.89 6.07 -10.77
C SER A 106 1.03 4.92 -9.77
N VAL A 107 2.25 4.68 -9.30
CA VAL A 107 2.54 3.69 -8.24
C VAL A 107 3.39 4.36 -7.18
N ILE A 108 2.91 4.36 -5.93
CA ILE A 108 3.66 4.86 -4.77
C ILE A 108 4.45 3.71 -4.15
N MET A 109 5.72 3.99 -3.90
CA MET A 109 6.69 3.04 -3.38
C MET A 109 7.20 3.51 -2.03
N VAL A 110 7.50 2.55 -1.15
CA VAL A 110 8.27 2.79 0.08
C VAL A 110 9.49 1.89 0.12
N GLU A 111 10.57 2.37 0.73
CA GLU A 111 11.62 1.48 1.20
C GLU A 111 11.29 1.05 2.63
N GLN A 112 10.99 -0.23 2.78
CA GLN A 112 10.67 -0.90 4.04
C GLN A 112 11.90 -1.61 4.59
N ILE A 113 12.37 -1.18 5.76
CA ILE A 113 13.43 -1.85 6.51
C ILE A 113 12.81 -2.62 7.66
N VAL A 114 13.02 -3.93 7.70
CA VAL A 114 12.55 -4.82 8.78
C VAL A 114 13.74 -5.24 9.63
N SER A 115 13.66 -5.02 10.94
CA SER A 115 14.63 -5.54 11.92
C SER A 115 13.93 -6.41 12.97
N ALA A 116 14.63 -6.81 14.03
CA ALA A 116 14.13 -7.77 15.00
C ALA A 116 12.81 -7.38 15.70
N ASP A 117 12.56 -6.07 15.87
CA ASP A 117 11.46 -5.54 16.67
C ASP A 117 10.67 -4.41 16.00
N GLN A 118 11.07 -3.97 14.81
CA GLN A 118 10.43 -2.83 14.12
C GLN A 118 10.41 -2.99 12.60
N VAL A 119 9.45 -2.28 12.00
CA VAL A 119 9.38 -2.00 10.57
C VAL A 119 9.50 -0.49 10.38
N VAL A 120 10.38 -0.08 9.48
CA VAL A 120 10.63 1.32 9.17
C VAL A 120 10.34 1.57 7.70
N TRP A 121 9.48 2.54 7.40
CA TRP A 121 9.38 3.11 6.05
C TRP A 121 10.30 4.33 5.99
N THR A 122 11.50 4.11 5.42
CA THR A 122 12.61 5.07 5.53
C THR A 122 12.59 6.17 4.48
N ARG A 123 11.94 5.94 3.34
CA ARG A 123 11.70 6.92 2.29
C ARG A 123 10.53 6.49 1.42
N PHE A 124 9.92 7.47 0.79
CA PHE A 124 8.77 7.29 -0.09
C PHE A 124 9.12 7.83 -1.47
N GLY A 125 8.53 7.24 -2.51
CA GLY A 125 8.76 7.64 -3.89
C GLY A 125 7.68 7.14 -4.81
N TYR A 126 7.89 7.30 -6.11
CA TYR A 126 7.00 6.77 -7.14
C TYR A 126 7.77 5.90 -8.13
N ALA A 127 7.10 4.89 -8.68
CA ALA A 127 7.70 4.02 -9.68
C ALA A 127 8.05 4.80 -10.95
N PHE A 128 9.25 4.57 -11.47
CA PHE A 128 9.71 5.14 -12.74
C PHE A 128 9.70 4.11 -13.87
N ASN A 129 9.97 2.85 -13.52
CA ASN A 129 10.07 1.77 -14.49
C ASN A 129 9.68 0.44 -13.83
N HIS A 130 9.18 -0.48 -14.64
CA HIS A 130 8.83 -1.84 -14.23
C HIS A 130 9.23 -2.83 -15.33
N ILE A 131 9.42 -4.09 -14.96
CA ILE A 131 9.62 -5.20 -15.88
C ILE A 131 8.61 -6.27 -15.47
N HIS A 132 7.62 -6.52 -16.32
CA HIS A 132 6.42 -7.27 -15.93
C HIS A 132 5.85 -6.66 -14.63
N ASP A 133 5.47 -7.50 -13.67
CA ASP A 133 4.79 -7.07 -12.44
C ASP A 133 5.73 -6.65 -11.31
N VAL A 134 6.92 -6.14 -11.66
CA VAL A 134 7.93 -5.73 -10.69
C VAL A 134 8.47 -4.35 -11.05
N VAL A 135 8.31 -3.41 -10.12
CA VAL A 135 8.95 -2.09 -10.20
C VAL A 135 10.47 -2.27 -10.11
N THR A 136 11.20 -1.73 -11.08
CA THR A 136 12.66 -1.86 -11.19
C THR A 136 13.40 -0.57 -10.87
N SER A 137 12.70 0.57 -10.87
CA SER A 137 13.29 1.87 -10.57
C SER A 137 12.27 2.78 -9.88
N VAL A 138 12.74 3.55 -8.91
CA VAL A 138 11.91 4.45 -8.10
C VAL A 138 12.57 5.82 -8.06
N VAL A 139 11.78 6.87 -8.28
CA VAL A 139 12.18 8.25 -7.96
C VAL A 139 11.78 8.52 -6.52
N TRP A 140 12.78 8.69 -5.66
CA TRP A 140 12.57 8.95 -4.23
C TRP A 140 12.35 10.42 -3.96
N GLU A 141 11.43 10.75 -3.05
CA GLU A 141 11.31 12.10 -2.49
C GLU A 141 12.58 12.42 -1.69
N THR A 142 13.18 13.57 -1.97
CA THR A 142 14.48 13.98 -1.40
C THR A 142 14.37 15.20 -0.50
N SER A 143 13.17 15.76 -0.34
CA SER A 143 12.90 16.84 0.60
C SER A 143 13.30 16.44 2.02
N PRO A 144 13.96 17.33 2.79
CA PRO A 144 14.22 17.11 4.21
C PRO A 144 12.96 16.90 5.06
N SER A 145 11.79 17.30 4.55
CA SER A 145 10.49 17.09 5.19
C SER A 145 9.84 15.75 4.81
N ALA A 146 10.52 14.91 4.03
CA ALA A 146 10.00 13.60 3.65
C ALA A 146 9.73 12.77 4.92
N PRO A 147 8.60 12.07 4.98
CA PRO A 147 8.26 11.31 6.16
C PRO A 147 9.22 10.14 6.39
N TYR A 148 9.44 9.84 7.66
CA TYR A 148 10.13 8.66 8.15
C TYR A 148 9.23 8.03 9.21
N LEU A 149 8.77 6.80 8.96
CA LEU A 149 7.81 6.14 9.84
C LEU A 149 8.42 4.88 10.43
N SER A 150 8.19 4.69 11.73
CA SER A 150 8.65 3.51 12.47
C SER A 150 7.49 2.93 13.26
N PHE A 151 7.29 1.62 13.09
CA PHE A 151 6.22 0.82 13.66
C PHE A 151 6.83 -0.37 14.41
N PRO A 152 6.28 -0.77 15.56
CA PRO A 152 6.61 -2.06 16.17
C PRO A 152 6.33 -3.21 15.19
N LEU A 153 7.24 -4.19 15.10
CA LEU A 153 7.10 -5.32 14.17
C LEU A 153 5.78 -6.08 14.39
N SER A 154 5.43 -6.32 15.65
CA SER A 154 4.18 -7.02 16.02
C SER A 154 2.92 -6.26 15.60
N GLU A 155 2.93 -4.92 15.64
CA GLU A 155 1.80 -4.09 15.18
C GLU A 155 1.70 -4.11 13.65
N PHE A 156 2.83 -4.07 12.96
CA PHE A 156 2.87 -4.16 11.50
C PHE A 156 2.40 -5.53 11.01
N GLU A 157 2.86 -6.62 11.63
CA GLU A 157 2.40 -7.98 11.34
C GLU A 157 0.89 -8.13 11.57
N LYS A 158 0.38 -7.55 12.67
CA LYS A 158 -1.06 -7.52 12.92
C LYS A 158 -1.81 -6.77 11.83
N ALA A 159 -1.38 -5.55 11.47
CA ALA A 159 -2.00 -4.75 10.42
C ALA A 159 -1.99 -5.46 9.07
N TYR A 160 -0.88 -6.13 8.71
CA TYR A 160 -0.77 -6.92 7.49
C TYR A 160 -1.80 -8.06 7.44
N ASN A 161 -1.93 -8.83 8.53
CA ASN A 161 -2.86 -9.95 8.59
C ASN A 161 -4.32 -9.46 8.61
N ASP A 162 -4.62 -8.40 9.36
CA ASP A 162 -5.94 -7.78 9.38
C ASP A 162 -6.34 -7.27 7.99
N LEU A 163 -5.40 -6.68 7.24
CA LEU A 163 -5.63 -6.21 5.87
C LEU A 163 -5.98 -7.38 4.94
N LYS A 164 -5.24 -8.50 5.02
CA LYS A 164 -5.54 -9.71 4.24
C LYS A 164 -6.92 -10.27 4.56
N ASP A 165 -7.30 -10.32 5.83
CA ASP A 165 -8.60 -10.82 6.25
C ASP A 165 -9.74 -9.92 5.78
N LEU A 166 -9.54 -8.60 5.81
CA LEU A 166 -10.50 -7.64 5.27
C LEU A 166 -10.62 -7.78 3.75
N ASP A 167 -9.51 -7.93 3.03
CA ASP A 167 -9.48 -8.13 1.56
C ASP A 167 -10.21 -9.40 1.14
N LYS A 168 -9.94 -10.50 1.83
CA LYS A 168 -10.66 -11.75 1.62
C LYS A 168 -12.17 -11.59 1.82
N LYS A 169 -12.62 -10.96 2.91
CA LYS A 169 -14.05 -10.71 3.18
C LYS A 169 -14.67 -9.77 2.14
N TRP A 170 -13.92 -8.76 1.70
CA TRP A 170 -14.37 -7.81 0.69
C TRP A 170 -14.62 -8.48 -0.67
N ASN A 171 -13.81 -9.49 -1.01
CA ASN A 171 -13.98 -10.32 -2.20
C ASN A 171 -15.06 -11.41 -2.05
N GLU A 172 -15.21 -12.02 -0.88
CA GLU A 172 -16.22 -13.08 -0.64
C GLU A 172 -17.67 -12.56 -0.62
N ASN A 173 -17.88 -11.29 -0.25
CA ASN A 173 -19.19 -10.65 -0.35
C ASN A 173 -19.55 -10.24 -1.80
N PHE A 174 -18.84 -10.80 -2.80
CA PHE A 174 -19.00 -10.54 -4.24
C PHE A 174 -19.51 -11.78 -5.00
N ILE A 175 -20.55 -12.43 -4.48
CA ILE A 175 -21.47 -13.32 -5.23
C ILE A 175 -22.90 -12.94 -4.91
#